data_AF-A0A3E4PYV7-F1
#
_entry.id   AF-A0A3E4PYV7-F1
#
_cell.length_a   1.000
_cell.length_b   1.000
_cell.length_c   1.000
_cell.angle_alpha   90.00
_cell.angle_beta   90.00
_cell.angle_gamma   90.00
#
_symmetry.space_group_name_H-M   'P 1'
#
loop_
_entity.id
_entity.type
_entity.pdbx_description
1 polymer ?
#
loop_
_entity_poly.entity_id
_entity_poly.type
_entity_poly.pdbx_seq_one_letter_code
_entity_poly.pdbx_strand_id
1 'polypeptide(L)'
;DAKGNKYTETRNEYDGYYLTANGDKYTFTKQKKLCSDRASAFVPLRYTANKQYEGQPTGITTSEAWNEYYLTGHHGELKSYKFSDKGKLGADGSGKFDYQTAIQYAHNDNKHIFGLPTNVTVTGGDGKIYHQVSATYDLNYADHITQIKQQLGSSEAVSDYTYDAYGNIIKTTLPANSKG
;
A
#
# COMPACT_ATOMS: atom_id res chain seq x y z
N ASP A 1 -13.36 -31.15 -3.58
CA ASP A 1 -14.67 -31.84 -3.62
C ASP A 1 -14.57 -33.12 -2.79
N ALA A 2 -15.63 -33.95 -2.75
CA ALA A 2 -15.61 -35.24 -2.07
C ALA A 2 -14.59 -36.26 -2.66
N LYS A 3 -13.90 -35.92 -3.76
CA LYS A 3 -12.91 -36.74 -4.46
C LYS A 3 -11.48 -36.20 -4.33
N GLY A 4 -11.27 -35.14 -3.53
CA GLY A 4 -9.96 -34.51 -3.31
C GLY A 4 -9.54 -33.49 -4.37
N ASN A 5 -10.39 -33.14 -5.34
CA ASN A 5 -10.09 -32.09 -6.31
C ASN A 5 -10.16 -30.71 -5.66
N LYS A 6 -9.24 -29.81 -6.03
CA LYS A 6 -9.28 -28.40 -5.61
C LYS A 6 -10.59 -27.78 -6.08
N TYR A 7 -11.24 -27.03 -5.19
CA TYR A 7 -12.49 -26.31 -5.51
C TYR A 7 -12.22 -24.81 -5.61
N THR A 8 -11.45 -24.28 -4.66
CA THR A 8 -10.88 -22.93 -4.69
C THR A 8 -9.40 -22.99 -4.32
N GLU A 9 -8.61 -22.02 -4.79
CA GLU A 9 -7.21 -21.82 -4.41
C GLU A 9 -6.96 -20.33 -4.22
N THR A 10 -6.32 -19.95 -3.12
CA THR A 10 -5.65 -18.66 -2.99
C THR A 10 -4.15 -18.91 -3.12
N ARG A 11 -3.55 -18.39 -4.18
CA ARG A 11 -2.13 -18.51 -4.46
C ARG A 11 -1.43 -17.21 -4.12
N ASN A 12 -0.53 -17.26 -3.14
CA ASN A 12 0.31 -16.13 -2.76
C ASN A 12 1.73 -16.33 -3.29
N GLU A 13 2.29 -15.29 -3.89
CA GLU A 13 3.68 -15.21 -4.30
C GLU A 13 4.37 -14.09 -3.54
N TYR A 14 5.55 -14.39 -3.00
CA TYR A 14 6.36 -13.46 -2.23
C TYR A 14 7.66 -13.20 -2.99
N ASP A 15 8.19 -12.00 -2.85
CA ASP A 15 9.58 -11.74 -3.21
C ASP A 15 10.47 -11.89 -1.98
N GLY A 16 11.74 -12.21 -2.19
CA GLY A 16 12.74 -12.23 -1.13
C GLY A 16 13.80 -11.15 -1.38
N TYR A 17 14.14 -10.39 -0.36
CA TYR A 17 15.20 -9.38 -0.41
C TYR A 17 16.15 -9.55 0.77
N TYR A 18 17.45 -9.34 0.54
CA TYR A 18 18.39 -9.08 1.62
C TYR A 18 18.38 -7.61 1.98
N LEU A 19 18.36 -7.35 3.28
CA LEU A 19 18.36 -6.02 3.87
C LEU A 19 19.79 -5.61 4.22
N THR A 20 20.21 -4.44 3.74
CA THR A 20 21.41 -3.75 4.23
C THR A 20 20.98 -2.46 4.92
N ALA A 21 21.52 -2.20 6.09
CA ALA A 21 21.20 -1.04 6.91
C ALA A 21 22.44 -0.13 7.08
N ASN A 22 22.23 1.18 6.96
CA ASN A 22 23.18 2.20 7.35
C ASN A 22 22.43 3.26 8.19
N GLY A 23 22.44 3.08 9.51
CA GLY A 23 21.49 3.76 10.38
C GLY A 23 20.05 3.39 10.00
N ASP A 24 19.18 4.39 9.86
CA ASP A 24 17.78 4.20 9.46
C ASP A 24 17.55 4.13 7.95
N LYS A 25 18.64 4.09 7.16
CA LYS A 25 18.58 3.94 5.71
C LYS A 25 18.79 2.48 5.34
N TYR A 26 17.77 1.92 4.71
CA TYR A 26 17.70 0.54 4.33
C TYR A 26 17.69 0.39 2.80
N THR A 27 18.37 -0.65 2.33
CA THR A 27 18.37 -1.07 0.92
C THR A 27 17.99 -2.54 0.84
N PHE A 28 17.06 -2.86 -0.07
CA PHE A 28 16.47 -4.18 -0.25
C PHE A 28 16.94 -4.77 -1.58
N THR A 29 17.87 -5.72 -1.52
CA THR A 29 18.44 -6.35 -2.72
C THR A 29 17.76 -7.69 -3.01
N LYS A 30 17.10 -7.81 -4.17
CA LYS A 30 16.30 -8.99 -4.53
C LYS A 30 17.16 -10.26 -4.56
N GLN A 31 16.63 -11.33 -3.99
CA GLN A 31 17.25 -12.65 -3.89
C GLN A 31 16.34 -13.73 -4.44
N LYS A 32 16.93 -14.72 -5.11
CA LYS A 32 16.22 -15.93 -5.52
C LYS A 32 16.09 -16.96 -4.40
N LYS A 33 17.04 -16.97 -3.46
CA LYS A 33 17.12 -17.89 -2.32
C LYS A 33 17.53 -17.11 -1.08
N LEU A 34 16.76 -17.23 -0.01
CA LEU A 34 17.00 -16.53 1.27
C LEU A 34 17.77 -17.37 2.30
N CYS A 35 18.22 -18.57 1.93
CA CYS A 35 18.89 -19.49 2.84
C CYS A 35 20.34 -19.04 3.12
N SER A 36 20.50 -18.07 4.01
CA SER A 36 21.77 -17.63 4.56
C SER A 36 21.62 -17.47 6.08
N ASP A 37 22.56 -18.01 6.83
CA ASP A 37 22.53 -17.99 8.30
C ASP A 37 22.79 -16.60 8.90
N ARG A 38 23.15 -15.61 8.08
CA ARG A 38 23.64 -14.29 8.54
C ARG A 38 23.01 -13.09 7.82
N ALA A 39 21.86 -13.25 7.16
CA ALA A 39 21.20 -12.16 6.44
C ALA A 39 19.87 -11.76 7.10
N SER A 40 19.68 -10.46 7.32
CA SER A 40 18.34 -9.90 7.54
C SER A 40 17.58 -9.92 6.22
N ALA A 41 16.33 -10.40 6.25
CA ALA A 41 15.52 -10.58 5.06
C ALA A 41 14.21 -9.77 5.14
N PHE A 42 13.77 -9.28 3.97
CA PHE A 42 12.45 -8.71 3.76
C PHE A 42 11.70 -9.57 2.75
N VAL A 43 10.53 -10.09 3.13
CA VAL A 43 9.78 -11.08 2.36
C VAL A 43 8.35 -10.60 2.12
N PRO A 44 8.15 -9.53 1.33
CA PRO A 44 6.82 -8.97 1.12
C PRO A 44 5.97 -9.84 0.19
N LEU A 45 4.65 -9.81 0.42
CA LEU A 45 3.67 -10.39 -0.50
C LEU A 45 3.68 -9.58 -1.81
N ARG A 46 4.13 -10.18 -2.90
CA ARG A 46 4.12 -9.52 -4.22
C ARG A 46 2.78 -9.68 -4.93
N TYR A 47 2.20 -10.87 -4.88
CA TYR A 47 1.03 -11.18 -5.71
C TYR A 47 0.12 -12.21 -5.07
N THR A 48 -1.18 -12.00 -5.22
CA THR A 48 -2.23 -12.94 -4.81
C THR A 48 -3.14 -13.22 -6.00
N ALA A 49 -3.46 -14.49 -6.24
CA ALA A 49 -4.47 -14.92 -7.20
C ALA A 49 -5.50 -15.82 -6.52
N ASN A 50 -6.78 -15.49 -6.66
CA ASN A 50 -7.87 -16.37 -6.26
C ASN A 50 -8.37 -17.12 -7.48
N LYS A 51 -8.46 -18.45 -7.37
CA LYS A 51 -8.92 -19.33 -8.44
C LYS A 51 -10.10 -20.16 -8.00
N GLN A 52 -10.99 -20.40 -8.95
CA GLN A 52 -12.12 -21.32 -8.81
C GLN A 52 -11.98 -22.43 -9.84
N TYR A 53 -12.12 -23.66 -9.40
CA TYR A 53 -11.93 -24.84 -10.24
C TYR A 53 -13.26 -25.47 -10.64
N GLU A 54 -14.32 -25.30 -9.83
CA GLU A 54 -15.64 -25.90 -10.07
C GLU A 54 -15.59 -27.43 -10.34
N GLY A 55 -14.61 -28.12 -9.76
CA GLY A 55 -14.38 -29.56 -9.98
C GLY A 55 -13.63 -29.90 -11.29
N GLN A 56 -13.14 -28.91 -12.03
CA GLN A 56 -12.30 -29.08 -13.21
C GLN A 56 -10.80 -29.16 -12.86
N PRO A 57 -9.97 -29.77 -13.71
CA PRO A 57 -8.51 -29.82 -13.50
C PRO A 57 -7.83 -28.45 -13.55
N THR A 58 -8.41 -27.51 -14.30
CA THR A 58 -7.91 -26.14 -14.48
C THR A 58 -8.86 -25.14 -13.84
N GLY A 59 -8.32 -24.25 -13.00
CA GLY A 59 -9.10 -23.18 -12.38
C GLY A 59 -9.08 -21.88 -13.18
N ILE A 60 -10.16 -21.11 -13.06
CA ILE A 60 -10.29 -19.75 -13.57
C ILE A 60 -9.85 -18.79 -12.46
N THR A 61 -8.98 -17.84 -12.79
CA THR A 61 -8.61 -16.76 -11.87
C THR A 61 -9.77 -15.76 -11.77
N THR A 62 -10.33 -15.62 -10.58
CA THR A 62 -11.47 -14.73 -10.30
C THR A 62 -11.06 -13.38 -9.76
N SER A 63 -9.88 -13.28 -9.14
CA SER A 63 -9.31 -11.99 -8.77
C SER A 63 -7.81 -12.08 -8.55
N GLU A 64 -7.15 -10.94 -8.73
CA GLU A 64 -5.72 -10.80 -8.56
C GLU A 64 -5.38 -9.50 -7.85
N ALA A 65 -4.32 -9.54 -7.06
CA ALA A 65 -3.72 -8.38 -6.42
C ALA A 65 -2.21 -8.41 -6.63
N TRP A 66 -1.60 -7.25 -6.85
CA TRP A 66 -0.16 -7.09 -7.01
C TRP A 66 0.35 -5.89 -6.21
N ASN A 67 1.45 -6.07 -5.48
CA ASN A 67 2.05 -5.05 -4.61
C ASN A 67 3.46 -4.66 -5.09
N GLU A 68 3.73 -3.36 -5.03
CA GLU A 68 5.05 -2.76 -5.20
C GLU A 68 5.50 -2.11 -3.90
N TYR A 69 6.78 -2.20 -3.58
CA TYR A 69 7.36 -1.65 -2.36
C TYR A 69 8.53 -0.73 -2.69
N TYR A 70 8.81 0.23 -1.81
CA TYR A 70 10.05 1.00 -1.87
C TYR A 70 11.23 0.10 -1.48
N LEU A 71 12.19 -0.08 -2.39
CA LEU A 71 13.37 -0.94 -2.17
C LEU A 71 14.61 -0.17 -1.69
N THR A 72 14.45 1.13 -1.48
CA THR A 72 15.43 2.04 -0.89
C THR A 72 14.67 3.04 -0.04
N GLY A 73 15.12 3.30 1.18
CA GLY A 73 14.45 4.21 2.09
C GLY A 73 14.50 3.67 3.51
N HIS A 74 13.33 3.40 4.08
CA HIS A 74 13.21 2.93 5.45
C HIS A 74 12.64 1.49 5.47
N HIS A 75 11.37 1.29 5.77
CA HIS A 75 10.89 -0.03 6.21
C HIS A 75 10.35 -0.91 5.08
N GLY A 76 10.58 -0.54 3.82
CA GLY A 76 10.03 -1.26 2.69
C GLY A 76 8.55 -0.95 2.51
N GLU A 77 8.19 0.32 2.61
CA GLU A 77 6.81 0.80 2.59
C GLU A 77 6.10 0.41 1.28
N LEU A 78 4.80 0.13 1.37
CA LEU A 78 3.97 -0.16 0.20
C LEU A 78 3.92 1.07 -0.70
N LYS A 79 4.49 0.96 -1.89
CA LYS A 79 4.51 2.02 -2.90
C LYS A 79 3.23 2.03 -3.73
N SER A 80 2.80 0.85 -4.16
CA SER A 80 1.62 0.71 -4.98
C SER A 80 0.95 -0.64 -4.83
N TYR A 81 -0.37 -0.65 -5.04
CA TYR A 81 -1.22 -1.84 -5.05
C TYR A 81 -2.09 -1.81 -6.31
N LYS A 82 -2.17 -2.91 -7.05
CA LYS A 82 -3.09 -3.07 -8.19
C LYS A 82 -4.04 -4.21 -7.90
N PHE A 83 -5.30 -4.05 -8.28
CA PHE A 83 -6.33 -5.08 -8.14
C PHE A 83 -7.04 -5.33 -9.46
N SER A 84 -7.29 -6.61 -9.77
CA SER A 84 -8.21 -7.00 -10.84
C SER A 84 -9.26 -7.98 -10.36
N ASP A 85 -10.52 -7.74 -10.72
CA ASP A 85 -11.64 -8.67 -10.54
C ASP A 85 -11.86 -9.61 -11.74
N LYS A 86 -11.03 -9.50 -12.80
CA LYS A 86 -11.18 -10.30 -14.04
C LYS A 86 -10.06 -11.30 -14.28
N GLY A 87 -9.10 -11.42 -13.36
CA GLY A 87 -7.98 -12.35 -13.49
C GLY A 87 -7.07 -12.06 -14.70
N LYS A 88 -6.86 -10.78 -15.04
CA LYS A 88 -6.04 -10.33 -16.19
C LYS A 88 -4.82 -9.48 -15.80
N LEU A 89 -4.48 -9.39 -14.52
CA LEU A 89 -3.37 -8.60 -13.99
C LEU A 89 -2.02 -9.32 -14.16
N GLY A 90 -1.98 -10.62 -13.86
CA GLY A 90 -0.75 -11.41 -13.92
C GLY A 90 0.23 -11.13 -12.77
N ALA A 91 1.11 -12.09 -12.52
CA ALA A 91 2.05 -12.06 -11.39
C ALA A 91 3.13 -10.96 -11.54
N ASP A 92 3.43 -10.52 -12.75
CA ASP A 92 4.35 -9.42 -13.02
C ASP A 92 3.71 -8.03 -12.84
N GLY A 93 2.38 -7.96 -12.64
CA GLY A 93 1.63 -6.73 -12.45
C GLY A 93 1.51 -5.86 -13.71
N SER A 94 1.78 -6.42 -14.89
CA SER A 94 1.79 -5.70 -16.18
C SER A 94 0.44 -5.75 -16.91
N GLY A 95 -0.45 -6.65 -16.51
CA GLY A 95 -1.75 -6.86 -17.12
C GLY A 95 -2.81 -5.81 -16.77
N LYS A 96 -4.04 -6.09 -17.18
CA LYS A 96 -5.18 -5.19 -16.93
C LYS A 96 -5.63 -5.29 -15.47
N PHE A 97 -5.95 -4.13 -14.90
CA PHE A 97 -6.46 -3.98 -13.54
C PHE A 97 -7.69 -3.08 -13.54
N ASP A 98 -8.47 -3.18 -12.47
CA ASP A 98 -9.67 -2.39 -12.26
C ASP A 98 -9.33 -1.08 -11.54
N TYR A 99 -8.44 -1.13 -10.55
CA TYR A 99 -7.85 0.06 -9.95
C TYR A 99 -6.43 -0.18 -9.42
N GLN A 100 -5.72 0.93 -9.25
CA GLN A 100 -4.41 1.01 -8.63
C GLN A 100 -4.44 2.05 -7.51
N THR A 101 -3.82 1.72 -6.38
CA THR A 101 -3.50 2.65 -5.30
C THR A 101 -2.02 2.99 -5.37
N ALA A 102 -1.68 4.27 -5.26
CA ALA A 102 -0.31 4.75 -5.11
C ALA A 102 -0.20 5.50 -3.78
N ILE A 103 0.88 5.26 -3.03
CA ILE A 103 1.11 5.84 -1.71
C ILE A 103 2.46 6.54 -1.69
N GLN A 104 2.47 7.79 -1.22
CA GLN A 104 3.67 8.57 -0.97
C GLN A 104 3.84 8.76 0.53
N TYR A 105 5.09 8.94 0.96
CA TYR A 105 5.44 9.06 2.37
C TYR A 105 6.35 10.26 2.62
N ALA A 106 6.24 10.82 3.82
CA ALA A 106 7.21 11.77 4.38
C ALA A 106 8.02 11.13 5.51
N HIS A 107 9.13 11.77 5.81
CA HIS A 107 10.03 11.40 6.89
C HIS A 107 10.74 12.62 7.46
N ASN A 108 11.32 12.46 8.65
CA ASN A 108 12.28 13.37 9.26
C ASN A 108 13.42 12.55 9.86
N ASP A 109 14.53 12.48 9.13
CA ASP A 109 15.73 11.74 9.52
C ASP A 109 16.25 12.18 10.90
N ASN A 110 16.20 13.48 11.21
CA ASN A 110 16.73 14.03 12.46
C ASN A 110 15.91 13.63 13.71
N LYS A 111 14.69 13.15 13.50
CA LYS A 111 13.75 12.77 14.57
C LYS A 111 13.43 11.27 14.54
N HIS A 112 14.02 10.51 13.63
CA HIS A 112 13.72 9.10 13.41
C HIS A 112 12.23 8.84 13.11
N ILE A 113 11.58 9.76 12.38
CA ILE A 113 10.17 9.64 11.99
C ILE A 113 10.12 9.21 10.53
N PHE A 114 9.51 8.06 10.25
CA PHE A 114 9.53 7.43 8.92
C PHE A 114 8.17 6.84 8.57
N GLY A 115 7.90 6.71 7.27
CA GLY A 115 6.73 5.99 6.78
C GLY A 115 5.39 6.69 7.04
N LEU A 116 5.37 8.02 7.16
CA LEU A 116 4.13 8.78 7.30
C LEU A 116 3.46 8.97 5.94
N PRO A 117 2.30 8.36 5.65
CA PRO A 117 1.67 8.45 4.33
C PRO A 117 1.12 9.86 4.09
N THR A 118 1.60 10.55 3.07
CA THR A 118 1.21 11.94 2.75
C THR A 118 0.25 12.05 1.59
N ASN A 119 0.20 11.07 0.70
CA ASN A 119 -0.72 11.07 -0.43
C ASN A 119 -1.08 9.64 -0.81
N VAL A 120 -2.37 9.34 -0.81
CA VAL A 120 -2.96 8.09 -1.27
C VAL A 120 -3.87 8.41 -2.43
N THR A 121 -3.49 7.96 -3.62
CA THR A 121 -4.28 8.18 -4.85
C THR A 121 -4.79 6.85 -5.35
N VAL A 122 -6.08 6.75 -5.63
CA VAL A 122 -6.69 5.59 -6.28
C VAL A 122 -7.16 5.97 -7.67
N THR A 123 -6.65 5.25 -8.65
CA THR A 123 -6.86 5.48 -10.07
C THR A 123 -7.44 4.22 -10.70
N GLY A 124 -8.52 4.36 -11.45
CA GLY A 124 -9.08 3.27 -12.24
C GLY A 124 -8.13 2.79 -13.33
N GLY A 125 -8.38 1.59 -13.87
CA GLY A 125 -7.67 1.09 -15.06
C GLY A 125 -7.86 1.97 -16.30
N ASP A 126 -8.84 2.86 -16.29
CA ASP A 126 -9.10 3.91 -17.29
C ASP A 126 -8.27 5.19 -17.08
N GLY A 127 -7.46 5.26 -16.02
CA GLY A 127 -6.66 6.43 -15.66
C GLY A 127 -7.42 7.49 -14.88
N LYS A 128 -8.72 7.31 -14.59
CA LYS A 128 -9.52 8.26 -13.83
C LYS A 128 -9.21 8.14 -12.34
N ILE A 129 -8.96 9.26 -11.67
CA ILE A 129 -8.85 9.30 -10.21
C ILE A 129 -10.25 9.09 -9.60
N TYR A 130 -10.38 8.07 -8.76
CA TYR A 130 -11.61 7.77 -8.02
C TYR A 130 -11.64 8.49 -6.69
N HIS A 131 -10.51 8.49 -5.97
CA HIS A 131 -10.34 9.27 -4.77
C HIS A 131 -8.86 9.59 -4.56
N GLN A 132 -8.61 10.71 -3.91
CA GLN A 132 -7.29 11.08 -3.44
C GLN A 132 -7.40 11.61 -2.02
N VAL A 133 -6.56 11.09 -1.12
CA VAL A 133 -6.47 11.56 0.26
C VAL A 133 -5.05 11.99 0.52
N SER A 134 -4.85 13.24 0.92
CA SER A 134 -3.55 13.76 1.33
C SER A 134 -3.54 14.13 2.80
N ALA A 135 -2.38 13.95 3.42
CA ALA A 135 -2.14 14.24 4.83
C ALA A 135 -0.92 15.14 4.97
N THR A 136 -1.06 16.18 5.80
CA THR A 136 0.06 17.03 6.22
C THR A 136 0.37 16.70 7.67
N TYR A 137 1.66 16.62 8.01
CA TYR A 137 2.14 16.30 9.35
C TYR A 137 3.02 17.43 9.88
N ASP A 138 2.98 17.65 11.19
CA ASP A 138 4.10 18.28 11.88
C ASP A 138 5.20 17.23 12.08
N LEU A 139 6.22 17.28 11.22
CA LEU A 139 7.30 16.30 11.21
C LEU A 139 8.23 16.36 12.43
N ASN A 140 7.95 17.19 13.44
CA ASN A 140 8.61 17.08 14.74
C ASN A 140 8.02 16.00 15.64
N TYR A 141 6.82 15.50 15.31
CA TYR A 141 6.07 14.51 16.08
C TYR A 141 5.54 13.42 15.13
N ALA A 142 5.61 12.16 15.55
CA ALA A 142 5.28 11.03 14.68
C ALA A 142 3.77 10.89 14.40
N ASP A 143 2.93 11.55 15.19
CA ASP A 143 1.48 11.33 15.28
C ASP A 143 0.66 12.61 15.06
N HIS A 144 1.30 13.75 14.81
CA HIS A 144 0.63 15.02 14.59
C HIS A 144 0.27 15.22 13.12
N ILE A 145 -0.83 14.61 12.68
CA ILE A 145 -1.45 14.95 11.40
C ILE A 145 -2.18 16.29 11.52
N THR A 146 -1.67 17.33 10.90
CA THR A 146 -2.22 18.69 11.02
C THR A 146 -3.35 18.96 10.03
N GLN A 147 -3.40 18.22 8.93
CA GLN A 147 -4.46 18.34 7.94
C GLN A 147 -4.71 17.02 7.23
N ILE A 148 -5.98 16.72 6.98
CA ILE A 148 -6.43 15.71 6.01
C ILE A 148 -7.25 16.41 4.94
N LYS A 149 -6.89 16.19 3.68
CA LYS A 149 -7.65 16.65 2.52
C LYS A 149 -8.10 15.46 1.70
N GLN A 150 -9.41 15.37 1.47
CA GLN A 150 -10.03 14.36 0.61
C GLN A 150 -10.54 15.04 -0.65
N GLN A 151 -10.14 14.53 -1.81
CA GLN A 151 -10.59 15.03 -3.11
C GLN A 151 -11.45 13.98 -3.80
N LEU A 152 -12.64 14.43 -4.23
CA LEU A 152 -13.57 13.67 -5.07
C LEU A 152 -13.91 14.50 -6.31
N GLY A 153 -13.32 14.17 -7.45
CA GLY A 153 -13.42 14.99 -8.66
C GLY A 153 -12.81 16.38 -8.45
N SER A 154 -13.62 17.44 -8.63
CA SER A 154 -13.20 18.84 -8.42
C SER A 154 -13.51 19.37 -7.02
N SER A 155 -14.12 18.56 -6.15
CA SER A 155 -14.49 18.97 -4.79
C SER A 155 -13.45 18.51 -3.78
N GLU A 156 -13.23 19.34 -2.77
CA GLU A 156 -12.27 19.08 -1.70
C GLU A 156 -12.95 19.21 -0.35
N ALA A 157 -12.68 18.24 0.52
CA ALA A 157 -13.07 18.25 1.92
C ALA A 157 -11.79 18.30 2.76
N VAL A 158 -11.56 19.42 3.44
CA VAL A 158 -10.37 19.66 4.25
C VAL A 158 -10.74 19.64 5.72
N SER A 159 -10.03 18.84 6.50
CA SER A 159 -10.10 18.80 7.95
C SER A 159 -8.76 19.21 8.55
N ASP A 160 -8.76 20.17 9.46
CA ASP A 160 -7.56 20.61 10.16
C ASP A 160 -7.59 20.18 11.63
N TYR A 161 -6.42 19.85 12.17
CA TYR A 161 -6.26 19.38 13.55
C TYR A 161 -5.21 20.22 14.27
N THR A 162 -5.48 20.55 15.52
CA THR A 162 -4.54 21.23 16.41
C THR A 162 -4.32 20.38 17.65
N TYR A 163 -3.07 20.34 18.10
CA TYR A 163 -2.63 19.51 19.21
C TYR A 163 -2.18 20.37 20.40
N ASP A 164 -2.31 19.84 21.61
CA ASP A 164 -1.59 20.36 22.78
C ASP A 164 -0.14 19.84 22.83
N ALA A 165 0.60 20.25 23.87
CA ALA A 165 1.99 19.83 24.07
C ALA A 165 2.16 18.33 24.44
N TYR A 166 1.07 17.63 24.73
CA TYR A 166 1.06 16.21 25.09
C TYR A 166 0.63 15.32 23.91
N GLY A 167 0.33 15.90 22.75
CA GLY A 167 -0.13 15.20 21.57
C GLY A 167 -1.62 14.87 21.56
N ASN A 168 -2.42 15.52 22.42
CA ASN A 168 -3.88 15.40 22.34
C ASN A 168 -4.44 16.39 21.32
N ILE A 169 -5.41 15.95 20.52
CA ILE A 169 -6.17 16.86 19.64
C ILE A 169 -7.05 17.76 20.51
N ILE A 170 -6.82 19.08 20.42
CA ILE A 170 -7.60 20.10 21.14
C ILE A 170 -8.59 20.84 20.25
N LYS A 171 -8.42 20.76 18.93
CA LYS A 171 -9.34 21.36 17.96
C LYS A 171 -9.35 20.56 16.67
N THR A 172 -10.55 20.35 16.15
CA THR A 172 -10.79 19.83 14.80
C THR A 172 -11.66 20.82 14.04
N THR A 173 -11.18 21.29 12.90
CA THR A 173 -11.98 22.08 11.95
C THR A 173 -12.42 21.14 10.85
N LEU A 174 -13.73 20.94 10.68
CA LEU A 174 -14.28 20.06 9.66
C LEU A 174 -14.55 20.84 8.36
N PRO A 175 -14.68 20.15 7.21
CA PRO A 175 -15.04 20.79 5.96
C PRO A 175 -16.40 21.48 6.09
N ALA A 176 -16.56 22.64 5.46
CA ALA A 176 -17.84 23.33 5.39
C ALA A 176 -18.91 22.39 4.83
N ASN A 177 -20.04 22.29 5.52
CA ASN A 177 -21.20 21.54 5.00
C ASN A 177 -22.07 22.48 4.15
N SER A 178 -23.15 21.96 3.55
CA SER A 178 -24.05 22.75 2.70
C SER A 178 -24.79 23.90 3.41
N LYS A 179 -24.60 24.07 4.72
CA LYS A 179 -25.18 25.14 5.55
C LYS A 179 -24.13 26.13 6.10
N GLY A 180 -22.84 25.97 5.77
CA GLY A 180 -21.75 26.74 6.36
C GLY A 180 -21.28 26.12 7.67
#